data_AF-A0A6H0SAP1-F1
#
_entry.id   AF-A0A6H0SAP1-F1
#
_cell.length_a   1.000
_cell.length_b   1.000
_cell.length_c   1.000
_cell.angle_alpha   90.00
_cell.angle_beta   90.00
_cell.angle_gamma   90.00
#
_symmetry.space_group_name_H-M   'P 1'
#
loop_
_entity.id
_entity.type
_entity.pdbx_description
1 polymer ?
#
loop_
_entity_poly.entity_id
_entity_poly.type
_entity_poly.pdbx_seq_one_letter_code
_entity_poly.pdbx_strand_id
1 'polypeptide(L)' 'MFVCLCNGITSHEVADAVDGGAATTKQVAVACGAGADCGRCRRTIRAIIESRGAGRATTTAGPPRS' A
#
# COMPACT_ATOMS: atom_id res chain seq x y z
N MET A 1 -4.10 10.27 -9.74
CA MET A 1 -5.27 10.86 -9.06
C MET A 1 -4.99 11.01 -7.57
N PHE A 2 -5.69 11.88 -6.84
CA PHE A 2 -5.60 11.88 -5.37
C PHE A 2 -6.26 10.61 -4.80
N VAL A 3 -5.51 9.91 -3.96
CA VAL A 3 -5.99 8.74 -3.20
C VAL A 3 -6.39 9.18 -1.80
N CYS A 4 -5.62 10.05 -1.14
CA CYS A 4 -5.91 10.58 0.18
C CYS A 4 -6.19 12.09 0.13
N LEU A 5 -7.43 12.50 0.40
CA LEU A 5 -7.79 13.92 0.42
C LEU A 5 -7.39 14.65 1.71
N CYS A 6 -7.25 13.94 2.83
CA CYS A 6 -6.81 14.54 4.09
C CYS A 6 -5.40 15.12 3.98
N ASN A 7 -4.50 14.35 3.34
CA ASN A 7 -3.08 14.67 3.28
C ASN A 7 -2.61 15.02 1.86
N GLY A 8 -3.54 15.15 0.90
CA GLY A 8 -3.20 15.49 -0.48
C GLY A 8 -2.29 14.47 -1.17
N ILE A 9 -2.44 13.17 -0.88
CA ILE A 9 -1.55 12.13 -1.42
C ILE A 9 -2.15 11.51 -2.69
N THR A 10 -1.33 11.40 -3.71
CA THR A 10 -1.66 10.86 -5.02
C THR A 10 -1.44 9.34 -5.11
N SER A 11 -2.02 8.75 -6.15
CA SER A 11 -1.80 7.35 -6.52
C SER A 11 -0.34 7.03 -6.84
N HIS A 12 0.42 8.03 -7.32
CA HIS A 12 1.84 7.87 -7.62
C HIS A 12 2.65 7.77 -6.32
N GLU A 13 2.44 8.68 -5.36
CA GLU A 13 3.14 8.64 -4.08
C GLU A 13 2.80 7.38 -3.25
N VAL A 14 1.56 6.90 -3.32
CA VAL A 14 1.21 5.59 -2.71
C VAL A 14 1.93 4.45 -3.41
N ALA A 15 2.02 4.50 -4.73
CA ALA A 15 2.75 3.51 -5.53
C ALA A 15 4.25 3.50 -5.18
N ASP A 16 4.88 4.66 -5.07
CA ASP A 16 6.30 4.80 -4.71
C ASP A 16 6.58 4.24 -3.31
N ALA A 17 5.68 4.48 -2.35
CA ALA A 17 5.78 3.88 -1.02
C ALA A 17 5.74 2.35 -1.08
N VAL A 18 4.87 1.77 -1.91
CA VAL A 18 4.79 0.31 -2.11
C VAL A 18 6.03 -0.23 -2.83
N ASP A 19 6.53 0.50 -3.83
CA ASP A 19 7.75 0.12 -4.54
C ASP A 19 8.98 0.17 -3.63
N GLY A 20 9.03 1.13 -2.72
CA GLY A 20 9.99 1.25 -1.62
C GLY A 20 9.82 0.21 -0.49
N GLY A 21 8.83 -0.69 -0.58
CA GLY A 21 8.69 -1.84 0.31
C GLY A 21 7.50 -1.80 1.28
N ALA A 22 6.64 -0.78 1.22
CA ALA A 22 5.42 -0.78 2.02
C ALA A 22 4.46 -1.89 1.55
N ALA A 23 4.21 -2.87 2.41
CA ALA A 23 3.34 -4.02 2.16
C ALA A 23 2.00 -3.95 2.91
N THR A 24 1.79 -2.91 3.72
CA THR A 24 0.56 -2.71 4.51
C THR A 24 0.11 -1.27 4.47
N THR A 25 -1.19 -1.03 4.66
CA THR A 25 -1.75 0.34 4.77
C THR A 25 -1.10 1.14 5.91
N LYS A 26 -0.68 0.48 6.99
CA LYS A 26 0.08 1.11 8.08
C LYS A 26 1.46 1.58 7.63
N GLN A 27 2.20 0.75 6.88
CA GLN A 27 3.50 1.13 6.34
C GLN A 27 3.37 2.25 5.31
N VAL A 28 2.33 2.24 4.47
CA VAL A 28 2.04 3.35 3.55
C VAL A 28 1.77 4.64 4.32
N ALA A 29 0.99 4.59 5.41
CA ALA A 29 0.76 5.76 6.25
C ALA A 29 2.05 6.30 6.89
N VAL A 30 2.98 5.43 7.30
CA VAL A 30 4.30 5.85 7.80
C VAL A 30 5.15 6.47 6.69
N ALA A 31 5.10 5.92 5.47
CA ALA A 31 5.95 6.35 4.35
C ALA A 31 5.52 7.69 3.73
N CYS A 32 4.22 7.92 3.55
CA CYS A 32 3.71 9.12 2.85
C CYS A 32 2.47 9.75 3.49
N GLY A 33 2.03 9.30 4.67
CA GLY A 33 0.87 9.86 5.37
C GLY A 33 -0.49 9.39 4.85
N ALA A 34 -0.57 8.68 3.72
CA ALA A 34 -1.86 8.23 3.19
C ALA A 34 -2.54 7.23 4.14
N GLY A 35 -3.76 7.56 4.57
CA GLY A 35 -4.57 6.71 5.46
C GLY A 35 -4.30 6.92 6.96
N ALA A 36 -3.49 7.91 7.35
CA ALA A 36 -3.23 8.25 8.74
C ALA A 36 -4.47 8.81 9.47
N ASP A 37 -5.31 9.59 8.79
CA ASP A 37 -6.45 10.30 9.42
C ASP A 37 -7.79 9.54 9.27
N CYS A 38 -8.71 10.04 8.44
CA CYS A 38 -10.08 9.52 8.34
C CYS A 38 -10.20 8.11 7.76
N GLY A 39 -9.12 7.56 7.21
CA GLY A 39 -9.04 6.18 6.74
C GLY A 39 -9.86 5.83 5.48
N ARG A 40 -10.64 6.75 4.89
CA ARG A 40 -11.50 6.47 3.71
C ARG A 40 -10.72 5.91 2.51
N CYS A 41 -9.48 6.35 2.34
CA CYS A 41 -8.59 5.90 1.27
C CYS A 41 -7.97 4.51 1.48
N ARG A 42 -8.08 3.91 2.68
CA ARG A 42 -7.38 2.65 3.02
C ARG A 42 -7.77 1.48 2.12
N ARG A 43 -9.03 1.42 1.65
CA ARG A 43 -9.47 0.40 0.68
C ARG A 43 -8.76 0.55 -0.67
N THR A 44 -8.64 1.77 -1.17
CA THR A 44 -7.90 2.08 -2.40
C THR A 44 -6.41 1.79 -2.25
N ILE A 45 -5.81 2.18 -1.13
CA ILE A 45 -4.40 1.87 -0.82
C ILE A 45 -4.17 0.35 -0.84
N ARG A 46 -5.05 -0.43 -0.22
CA ARG A 46 -4.97 -1.89 -0.21
C ARG A 46 -5.01 -2.48 -1.63
N ALA A 47 -5.89 -1.98 -2.49
CA ALA A 47 -5.95 -2.41 -3.89
C ALA A 47 -4.65 -2.10 -4.66
N ILE A 48 -3.99 -0.98 -4.37
CA ILE A 48 -2.67 -0.63 -4.95
C ILE A 48 -1.57 -1.56 -4.44
N ILE A 49 -1.59 -1.91 -3.14
CA ILE A 49 -0.66 -2.90 -2.57
C ILE A 49 -0.85 -4.26 -3.23
N GLU A 50 -2.10 -4.73 -3.33
CA GLU A 50 -2.43 -6.03 -3.90
C GLU A 50 -2.09 -6.12 -5.39
N SER A 51 -2.34 -5.07 -6.17
CA SER A 51 -2.01 -5.06 -7.60
C SER A 51 -0.49 -5.11 -7.86
N ARG A 52 0.31 -4.49 -6.98
CA ARG A 52 1.77 -4.50 -7.06
C ARG A 52 2.39 -5.77 -6.45
N GLY A 53 1.75 -6.36 -5.44
CA GLY A 53 2.14 -7.62 -4.81
C GLY A 53 1.87 -8.85 -5.68
N ALA A 54 0.79 -8.84 -6.48
CA ALA A 54 0.47 -9.90 -7.42
C ALA A 54 1.54 -10.10 -8.50
N GLY A 55 2.32 -9.06 -8.82
CA GLY A 55 3.49 -9.14 -9.72
C GLY A 55 4.79 -9.63 -9.05
N ARG A 56 4.83 -9.75 -7.72
CA ARG A 56 6.01 -10.21 -6.95
C ARG A 56 5.87 -11.64 -6.42
N ALA A 57 4.83 -12.37 -6.82
CA ALA A 57 4.60 -13.77 -6.45
C ALA A 57 5.54 -14.72 -7.21
N THR A 58 6.85 -14.54 -7.07
CA THR A 58 7.82 -15.62 -7.30
C THR A 58 9.00 -15.41 -6.36
N THR A 59 9.24 -16.43 -5.53
CA THR A 59 10.38 -16.58 -4.59
C THR A 59 10.15 -16.06 -3.17
N THR A 60 9.28 -16.73 -2.42
CA THR A 60 9.72 -17.59 -1.29
C THR A 60 8.50 -18.36 -0.77
N ALA A 61 8.45 -19.65 -1.10
CA ALA A 61 7.50 -20.58 -0.49
C ALA A 61 7.88 -20.76 0.99
N GLY A 62 6.99 -20.36 1.90
CA GLY A 62 6.99 -20.85 3.28
C GLY A 62 6.27 -22.21 3.35
N PRO A 63 6.69 -23.15 4.22
CA PRO A 63 6.09 -24.48 4.27
C PRO A 63 4.63 -24.43 4.75
N PRO A 64 3.79 -25.41 4.35
CA PRO A 64 2.41 -25.49 4.82
C PRO A 64 2.40 -25.68 6.34
N ARG A 65 1.53 -24.93 7.03
CA ARG A 65 1.24 -25.16 8.44
C ARG A 65 0.38 -26.43 8.54
N SER A 66 0.84 -27.39 9.34
CA SER A 66 0.20 -28.67 9.70
C SER A 66 -1.20 -28.48 10.27
#